data_AF-A0A7V6CZI2-F1
#
_entry.id   AF-A0A7V6CZI2-F1
#
_cell.length_a   1.000
_cell.length_b   1.000
_cell.length_c   1.000
_cell.angle_alpha   90.00
_cell.angle_beta   90.00
_cell.angle_gamma   90.00
#
_symmetry.space_group_name_H-M   'P 1'
#
loop_
_entity.id
_entity.type
_entity.pdbx_description
1 polymer ?
#
loop_
_entity_poly.entity_id
_entity_poly.type
_entity_poly.pdbx_seq_one_letter_code
_entity_poly.pdbx_strand_id
1 'polypeptide(L)' 'MKNQTKLRLKNRLHRLEGQLRGIEAMIDADRENNEIVQQLWAVRQSLTSAILYLIEAEEDAQLLFKLFKRF' A
#
# COMPACT_ATOMS: atom_id res chain seq x y z
N MET A 1 -7.99 -2.75 -16.93
CA MET A 1 -6.68 -3.35 -16.56
C MET A 1 -6.17 -4.51 -17.46
N LYS A 2 -5.00 -4.33 -18.09
CA LYS A 2 -4.21 -5.41 -18.76
C LYS A 2 -3.74 -6.49 -17.75
N ASN A 3 -3.52 -7.73 -18.19
CA ASN A 3 -3.10 -8.85 -17.30
C ASN A 3 -1.81 -8.55 -16.52
N GLN A 4 -0.84 -7.87 -17.16
CA GLN A 4 0.41 -7.49 -16.51
C GLN A 4 0.19 -6.49 -15.36
N THR A 5 -0.78 -5.58 -15.50
CA THR A 5 -1.17 -4.64 -14.44
C THR A 5 -1.75 -5.39 -13.24
N LYS A 6 -2.65 -6.35 -13.50
CA LYS A 6 -3.26 -7.16 -12.43
C LYS A 6 -2.18 -7.92 -11.63
N LEU A 7 -1.23 -8.53 -12.32
CA LEU A 7 -0.12 -9.24 -11.66
C LEU A 7 0.74 -8.30 -10.81
N ARG A 8 1.12 -7.13 -11.35
CA ARG A 8 1.93 -6.14 -10.62
C ARG A 8 1.20 -5.58 -9.40
N LEU A 9 -0.11 -5.33 -9.51
CA LEU A 9 -0.92 -4.89 -8.38
C LEU A 9 -0.98 -5.97 -7.30
N LYS A 10 -1.26 -7.23 -7.66
CA LYS A 10 -1.24 -8.36 -6.72
C LYS A 10 0.10 -8.49 -6.00
N ASN A 11 1.21 -8.38 -6.72
CA ASN A 11 2.54 -8.43 -6.11
C ASN A 11 2.78 -7.30 -5.10
N ARG A 12 2.24 -6.10 -5.33
CA ARG A 12 2.30 -5.00 -4.37
C ARG A 12 1.47 -5.30 -3.12
N LEU A 13 0.26 -5.85 -3.29
CA LEU A 13 -0.61 -6.25 -2.18
C LEU A 13 0.02 -7.37 -1.34
N HIS A 14 0.63 -8.39 -1.95
CA HIS A 14 1.34 -9.44 -1.20
C HIS A 14 2.52 -8.91 -0.38
N ARG A 15 3.21 -7.87 -0.87
CA ARG A 15 4.25 -7.19 -0.08
C ARG A 15 3.66 -6.44 1.11
N LEU A 16 2.53 -5.75 0.92
CA LEU A 16 1.80 -5.09 2.01
C LEU A 16 1.37 -6.09 3.08
N GLU A 17 0.84 -7.24 2.69
CA GLU A 17 0.50 -8.33 3.62
C GLU A 17 1.74 -8.81 4.40
N GLY A 18 2.89 -8.94 3.72
CA GLY A 18 4.15 -9.28 4.38
C GLY A 18 4.61 -8.23 5.38
N GLN A 19 4.46 -6.94 5.06
CA GLN A 19 4.79 -5.84 5.96
C GLN A 19 3.87 -5.83 7.19
N LEU A 20 2.55 -6.05 7.00
CA LEU A 20 1.59 -6.14 8.10
C LEU A 20 1.92 -7.29 9.05
N ARG A 21 2.22 -8.49 8.52
CA ARG A 21 2.69 -9.61 9.34
C ARG A 21 4.00 -9.31 10.09
N GLY A 22 4.89 -8.55 9.46
CA GLY A 22 6.12 -8.09 10.11
C GLY A 22 5.83 -7.18 11.30
N ILE A 23 4.84 -6.29 11.18
CA ILE A 23 4.40 -5.41 12.27
C ILE A 23 3.75 -6.22 13.40
N GLU A 24 2.89 -7.18 13.08
CA GLU A 24 2.31 -8.10 14.08
C GLU A 24 3.43 -8.81 14.87
N ALA A 25 4.42 -9.37 14.19
CA ALA A 25 5.57 -10.00 14.84
C ALA A 25 6.40 -9.02 15.69
N MET A 26 6.48 -7.74 15.31
CA MET A 26 7.14 -6.70 16.12
C MET A 26 6.35 -6.38 17.39
N ILE A 27 5.02 -6.37 17.30
CA ILE A 27 4.14 -6.18 18.47
C ILE A 27 4.28 -7.37 19.42
N ASP A 28 4.23 -8.60 18.90
CA ASP A 28 4.40 -9.82 19.69
C ASP A 28 5.78 -9.91 20.37
N ALA A 29 6.78 -9.26 19.79
CA ALA A 29 8.13 -9.18 20.33
C ALA A 29 8.37 -7.94 21.24
N ASP A 30 7.31 -7.24 21.64
CA ASP A 30 7.36 -6.01 22.46
C ASP A 30 8.40 -4.99 21.96
N ARG A 31 8.48 -4.81 20.63
CA ARG A 31 9.36 -3.80 20.03
C ARG A 31 8.92 -2.39 20.39
N GLU A 32 9.86 -1.46 20.32
CA GLU A 32 9.61 -0.07 20.68
C GLU A 32 8.52 0.57 19.80
N ASN A 33 7.65 1.37 20.43
CA ASN A 33 6.52 2.01 19.75
C ASN A 33 6.95 2.87 18.55
N ASN A 34 8.10 3.54 18.63
CA ASN A 34 8.63 4.35 17.53
C ASN A 34 9.00 3.50 16.31
N GLU A 35 9.53 2.29 16.51
CA GLU A 35 9.86 1.35 15.44
C GLU A 35 8.58 0.81 14.78
N ILE A 36 7.57 0.45 15.58
CA ILE A 36 6.26 0.02 15.09
C ILE A 36 5.62 1.14 14.26
N VAL A 37 5.61 2.37 14.77
CA VAL A 37 5.10 3.54 14.06
C VAL A 37 5.85 3.73 12.74
N GLN A 38 7.18 3.62 12.72
CA GLN A 38 7.96 3.73 11.48
C GLN A 38 7.55 2.69 10.43
N GLN A 39 7.29 1.44 10.83
CA GLN A 39 6.82 0.42 9.90
C GLN A 39 5.38 0.67 9.42
N LEU A 40 4.49 1.17 10.28
CA LEU A 40 3.15 1.59 9.87
C LEU A 40 3.20 2.72 8.83
N TRP A 41 4.13 3.68 8.95
CA TRP A 41 4.37 4.69 7.92
C TRP A 41 4.84 4.05 6.60
N ALA A 42 5.72 3.06 6.66
CA ALA A 42 6.18 2.34 5.47
C ALA A 42 5.05 1.58 4.75
N VAL A 43 4.15 0.94 5.51
CA VAL A 43 2.92 0.32 4.98
C VAL A 43 2.05 1.37 4.30
N ARG A 44 1.82 2.51 4.95
CA ARG A 44 1.03 3.61 4.38
C ARG A 44 1.60 4.08 3.04
N GLN A 45 2.91 4.30 2.95
CA GLN A 45 3.56 4.71 1.69
C GLN A 45 3.44 3.63 0.61
N SER A 46 3.57 2.35 0.99
CA SER A 46 3.43 1.22 0.08
C SER A 46 2.00 1.11 -0.48
N LEU A 47 0.99 1.40 0.35
CA LEU A 47 -0.41 1.45 -0.06
C LEU A 47 -0.67 2.62 -1.00
N THR A 48 -0.18 3.82 -0.69
CA THR A 48 -0.26 4.98 -1.57
C THR A 48 0.35 4.67 -2.95
N SER A 49 1.51 3.99 -2.98
CA SER A 49 2.14 3.57 -4.24
C SER A 49 1.28 2.57 -5.02
N ALA A 50 0.57 1.66 -4.36
CA ALA A 50 -0.35 0.73 -5.02
C ALA A 50 -1.57 1.45 -5.60
N ILE A 51 -2.11 2.44 -4.89
CA ILE A 51 -3.21 3.29 -5.36
C ILE A 51 -2.78 4.08 -6.60
N LEU A 52 -1.62 4.76 -6.54
CA LEU A 52 -1.07 5.50 -7.69
C LEU A 52 -0.85 4.59 -8.90
N TYR A 53 -0.31 3.39 -8.66
CA TYR A 53 -0.12 2.41 -9.73
C TYR A 53 -1.44 1.99 -10.41
N LEU A 54 -2.51 1.81 -9.63
CA LEU A 54 -3.83 1.47 -10.17
C LEU A 54 -4.41 2.65 -10.97
N ILE A 55 -4.24 3.86 -10.46
CA ILE A 55 -4.65 5.09 -11.13
C ILE A 55 -3.93 5.25 -12.47
N GLU A 56 -2.61 5.16 -12.51
CA GLU A 56 -1.80 5.28 -13.73
C GLU A 56 -2.17 4.22 -14.78
N ALA A 57 -2.64 3.06 -14.32
CA ALA A 57 -3.02 1.97 -15.20
C ALA A 57 -4.45 2.09 -15.74
N GLU A 58 -5.27 2.98 -15.19
CA GLU A 58 -6.57 3.33 -15.74
C GLU A 58 -6.43 4.63 -16.56
N GLU A 59 -6.93 4.63 -17.80
CA GLU A 59 -6.85 5.79 -18.70
C GLU A 59 -7.81 6.93 -18.30
N ASP A 60 -8.46 6.82 -17.14
CA ASP A 60 -9.56 7.68 -16.74
C ASP A 60 -9.15 8.71 -15.66
N ALA A 61 -8.84 9.91 -16.14
CA ALA A 61 -8.48 11.07 -15.31
C ALA A 61 -9.56 11.45 -14.27
N GLN A 62 -10.81 11.00 -14.43
CA GLN A 62 -11.86 11.23 -13.44
C GLN A 62 -11.63 10.48 -12.12
N LEU A 63 -10.94 9.33 -12.15
CA LEU A 63 -10.63 8.56 -10.94
C LEU A 63 -9.64 9.31 -10.04
N LEU A 64 -8.64 9.98 -10.64
CA LEU A 64 -7.74 10.90 -9.95
C LEU A 64 -8.52 12.00 -9.24
N PHE A 65 -9.44 12.66 -9.95
CA PHE A 65 -10.20 13.79 -9.41
C PHE A 65 -11.14 13.38 -8.26
N LYS A 66 -11.73 12.18 -8.31
CA LYS A 66 -12.57 11.64 -7.23
C LYS A 66 -11.78 11.30 -5.97
N LEU A 67 -10.54 10.84 -6.11
CA LEU A 67 -9.70 10.48 -4.97
C LEU A 67 -9.09 11.70 -4.27
N PHE A 68 -8.66 12.72 -5.03
CA PHE A 68 -8.13 13.96 -4.46
C PHE A 68 -9.16 14.79 -3.69
N LYS A 69 -10.47 14.59 -3.93
CA LYS A 69 -11.55 15.22 -3.15
C LYS A 69 -11.97 14.45 -1.89
N ARG A 70 -11.44 13.26 -1.67
CA ARG A 70 -11.84 12.38 -0.54
C ARG A 70 -10.93 12.50 0.68
N PHE A 71 -9.88 13.32 0.57
CA PHE A 71 -9.04 13.82 1.65
C PHE A 71 -9.12 15.35 1.66
#